data_AF-A0A5M5BWQ3-F1
#
_entry.id   AF-A0A5M5BWQ3-F1
#
_cell.length_a   1.000
_cell.length_b   1.000
_cell.length_c   1.000
_cell.angle_alpha   90.00
_cell.angle_beta   90.00
_cell.angle_gamma   90.00
#
_symmetry.space_group_name_H-M   'P 1'
#
loop_
_entity.id
_entity.type
_entity.pdbx_description
1 polymer ?
#
loop_
_entity_poly.entity_id
_entity_poly.type
_entity_poly.pdbx_seq_one_letter_code
_entity_poly.pdbx_strand_id
1 'polypeptide(L)'
;RYCDDGLVLGKTKAELWKIRDVIHRQMGKIDLEIKPNERVFPVEEGIDFLGYVIRPDYVRLRKRIKQKFARKMHEVKSRKRRRELIASFYGMTKHADCNKLFKKLTGKEMGSFKDLNVAYKPEDGKKRFPGVVVSIRELVNLPIVVKDFETGIKTEQGEDRCIVAIEVNGEAKKFFTNSEEMKNILAQVKEMPDGFPFETTIKTETFGKGRTKYVFT
;
A
#
# COMPACT_ATOMS: atom_id res chain seq x y z
N ARG A 1 -17.03 -3.84 -24.62
CA ARG A 1 -17.21 -4.97 -25.56
C ARG A 1 -16.08 -5.96 -25.32
N TYR A 2 -16.38 -7.25 -25.32
CA TYR A 2 -15.40 -8.33 -25.25
C TYR A 2 -15.87 -9.43 -26.20
N CYS A 3 -15.12 -9.69 -27.27
CA CYS A 3 -15.57 -10.53 -28.38
C CYS A 3 -16.94 -10.06 -28.93
N ASP A 4 -17.94 -10.94 -28.88
CA ASP A 4 -19.34 -10.74 -29.25
C ASP A 4 -20.17 -10.07 -28.14
N ASP A 5 -19.78 -10.23 -26.87
CA ASP A 5 -20.46 -9.62 -25.73
C ASP A 5 -20.29 -8.08 -25.70
N GLY A 6 -21.39 -7.37 -25.91
CA GLY A 6 -21.48 -5.91 -25.92
C GLY A 6 -22.36 -5.36 -24.81
N LEU A 7 -21.98 -4.21 -24.26
CA LEU A 7 -22.79 -3.42 -23.33
C LEU A 7 -22.63 -1.93 -23.67
N VAL A 8 -23.71 -1.18 -23.50
CA VAL A 8 -23.74 0.27 -23.66
C VAL A 8 -24.29 0.88 -22.39
N LEU A 9 -23.62 1.91 -21.88
CA LEU A 9 -24.10 2.76 -20.79
C LEU A 9 -24.54 4.09 -21.37
N GLY A 10 -25.64 4.62 -20.86
CA GLY A 10 -26.24 5.87 -21.32
C GLY A 10 -26.97 6.55 -20.17
N LYS A 11 -27.24 7.85 -20.31
CA LYS A 11 -27.88 8.63 -19.23
C LYS A 11 -29.38 8.41 -19.19
N THR A 12 -29.99 8.13 -20.34
CA THR A 12 -31.44 7.98 -20.45
C THR A 12 -31.83 6.70 -21.19
N LYS A 13 -33.01 6.18 -20.86
CA LYS A 13 -33.59 5.02 -21.55
C LYS A 13 -33.80 5.29 -23.04
N ALA A 14 -34.24 6.49 -23.41
CA ALA A 14 -34.49 6.87 -24.80
C ALA A 14 -33.21 6.87 -25.65
N GLU A 15 -32.11 7.40 -25.09
CA GLU A 15 -30.79 7.36 -25.73
C GLU A 15 -30.33 5.93 -26.00
N LEU A 16 -30.49 5.03 -25.02
CA LEU A 16 -30.08 3.63 -25.15
C LEU A 16 -30.87 2.89 -26.24
N TRP A 17 -32.17 3.14 -26.39
CA TRP A 17 -32.96 2.58 -27.48
C TRP A 17 -32.49 3.08 -28.86
N LYS A 18 -32.20 4.38 -28.97
CA LYS A 18 -31.63 4.95 -30.20
C LYS A 18 -30.29 4.31 -30.55
N ILE A 19 -29.41 4.10 -29.57
CA ILE A 19 -28.12 3.43 -29.79
C ILE A 19 -28.33 1.97 -30.21
N ARG A 20 -29.23 1.25 -29.56
CA ARG A 20 -29.59 -0.13 -29.91
C ARG A 20 -30.01 -0.22 -31.39
N ASP A 21 -30.90 0.65 -31.86
CA ASP A 21 -31.37 0.64 -33.25
C ASP A 21 -30.25 0.94 -34.27
N VAL A 22 -29.31 1.82 -33.90
CA VAL A 22 -28.11 2.08 -34.70
C VAL A 22 -27.23 0.82 -34.78
N ILE A 23 -26.99 0.14 -33.66
CA ILE A 23 -26.16 -1.07 -33.60
C ILE A 23 -26.78 -2.17 -34.47
N HIS A 24 -28.09 -2.44 -34.36
CA HIS A 24 -28.80 -3.39 -35.23
C HIS A 24 -28.60 -3.10 -36.70
N ARG A 25 -28.76 -1.83 -37.11
CA ARG A 25 -28.56 -1.41 -38.50
C ARG A 25 -27.12 -1.63 -38.98
N GLN A 26 -26.12 -1.35 -38.15
CA GLN A 26 -24.72 -1.58 -38.56
C GLN A 26 -24.37 -3.07 -38.62
N MET A 27 -24.89 -3.89 -37.69
CA MET A 27 -24.68 -5.34 -37.74
C MET A 27 -25.33 -5.96 -38.99
N GLY A 28 -26.52 -5.48 -39.36
CA GLY A 28 -27.18 -5.92 -40.60
C GLY A 28 -26.41 -5.61 -41.88
N LYS A 29 -25.55 -4.57 -41.91
CA LYS A 29 -24.71 -4.27 -43.08
C LYS A 29 -23.55 -5.24 -43.29
N ILE A 30 -23.21 -6.02 -42.26
CA ILE A 30 -22.14 -7.02 -42.29
C ILE A 30 -22.71 -8.43 -42.12
N ASP A 31 -24.01 -8.60 -42.43
CA ASP A 31 -24.74 -9.87 -42.37
C ASP A 31 -24.68 -10.58 -41.00
N LEU A 32 -24.67 -9.79 -39.91
CA LEU A 32 -24.76 -10.30 -38.55
C LEU A 32 -26.13 -9.99 -37.92
N GLU A 33 -26.68 -10.99 -37.25
CA GLU A 33 -27.93 -10.87 -36.49
C GLU A 33 -27.65 -10.79 -34.99
N ILE A 34 -28.31 -9.84 -34.31
CA ILE A 34 -28.23 -9.70 -32.85
C ILE A 34 -29.33 -10.56 -32.22
N LYS A 35 -28.94 -11.40 -31.26
CA LYS A 35 -29.88 -12.23 -30.51
C LYS A 35 -30.96 -11.37 -29.82
N PRO A 36 -32.26 -11.74 -29.88
CA PRO A 36 -33.37 -10.91 -29.39
C PRO A 36 -33.55 -10.97 -27.85
N ASN A 37 -32.47 -11.09 -27.09
CA ASN A 37 -32.47 -11.13 -25.62
C ASN A 37 -31.83 -9.87 -24.99
N GLU A 38 -31.61 -8.83 -25.80
CA GLU A 38 -31.15 -7.53 -25.34
C GLU A 38 -32.22 -6.84 -24.46
N ARG A 39 -31.77 -6.07 -23.47
CA ARG A 39 -32.64 -5.38 -22.54
C ARG A 39 -32.01 -4.05 -22.12
N VAL A 40 -32.82 -3.01 -22.04
CA VAL A 40 -32.46 -1.77 -21.35
C VAL A 40 -32.96 -1.84 -19.91
N PHE A 41 -32.06 -1.69 -18.95
CA PHE A 41 -32.36 -1.78 -17.52
C PHE A 41 -31.45 -0.87 -16.69
N PRO A 42 -31.86 -0.46 -15.48
CA PRO A 42 -31.05 0.35 -14.58
C PRO A 42 -29.81 -0.40 -14.08
N VAL A 43 -28.71 0.31 -13.85
CA VAL A 43 -27.44 -0.28 -13.38
C VAL A 43 -27.55 -0.89 -11.98
N GLU A 44 -28.54 -0.46 -11.20
CA GLU A 44 -28.89 -0.94 -9.87
C GLU A 44 -29.38 -2.40 -9.88
N GLU A 45 -29.91 -2.91 -10.99
CA GLU A 45 -30.22 -4.36 -11.12
C GLU A 45 -28.93 -5.20 -11.13
N GLY A 46 -27.79 -4.58 -11.46
CA GLY A 46 -26.48 -5.21 -11.55
C GLY A 46 -26.18 -5.67 -12.97
N ILE A 47 -25.11 -5.15 -13.54
CA ILE A 47 -24.63 -5.47 -14.88
C ILE A 47 -23.88 -6.80 -14.83
N ASP A 48 -24.47 -7.87 -15.35
CA ASP A 48 -23.84 -9.18 -15.41
C ASP A 48 -22.93 -9.33 -16.65
N PHE A 49 -21.62 -9.18 -16.47
CA PHE A 49 -20.64 -9.14 -17.57
C PHE A 49 -19.34 -9.87 -17.21
N LEU A 50 -18.84 -10.72 -18.10
CA LEU A 50 -17.57 -11.46 -17.98
C LEU A 50 -17.36 -12.17 -16.64
N GLY A 51 -18.44 -12.66 -16.03
CA GLY A 51 -18.40 -13.38 -14.76
C GLY A 51 -18.53 -12.50 -13.51
N TYR A 52 -18.71 -11.19 -13.67
CA TYR A 52 -18.97 -10.24 -12.60
C TYR A 52 -20.39 -9.69 -12.69
N VAL A 53 -20.92 -9.27 -11.55
CA VAL A 53 -22.15 -8.50 -11.42
C VAL A 53 -21.75 -7.15 -10.84
N ILE A 54 -21.69 -6.15 -11.72
CA ILE A 54 -21.19 -4.80 -11.43
C ILE A 54 -22.37 -3.94 -11.01
N ARG A 55 -22.26 -3.29 -9.85
CA ARG A 55 -23.24 -2.33 -9.32
C ARG A 55 -22.53 -1.01 -9.04
N PRO A 56 -23.28 0.09 -8.81
CA PRO A 56 -22.69 1.41 -8.61
C PRO A 56 -21.65 1.48 -7.47
N ASP A 57 -21.89 0.72 -6.40
CA ASP A 57 -21.16 0.79 -5.13
C ASP A 57 -20.27 -0.44 -4.85
N TYR A 58 -20.49 -1.55 -5.56
CA TYR A 58 -19.69 -2.76 -5.38
C TYR A 58 -19.74 -3.68 -6.60
N VAL A 59 -18.79 -4.60 -6.68
CA VAL A 59 -18.73 -5.66 -7.69
C VAL A 59 -18.78 -7.02 -7.02
N ARG A 60 -19.65 -7.92 -7.50
CA ARG A 60 -19.72 -9.31 -7.02
C ARG A 60 -19.36 -10.29 -8.13
N LEU A 61 -18.91 -11.48 -7.75
CA LEU A 61 -18.83 -12.59 -8.71
C LEU A 61 -20.22 -13.16 -9.04
N ARG A 62 -20.42 -13.58 -10.29
CA ARG A 62 -21.63 -14.24 -10.78
C ARG A 62 -21.93 -15.50 -9.97
N LYS A 63 -23.20 -15.74 -9.63
CA LYS A 63 -23.67 -16.88 -8.82
C LYS A 63 -23.14 -18.22 -9.33
N ARG A 64 -23.19 -18.45 -10.64
CA ARG A 64 -22.72 -19.69 -11.28
C ARG A 64 -21.24 -19.98 -11.01
N ILE A 65 -20.38 -18.97 -11.05
CA ILE A 65 -18.93 -19.13 -10.80
C ILE A 65 -18.69 -19.58 -9.37
N LYS A 66 -19.32 -18.90 -8.40
CA LYS A 66 -19.21 -19.20 -6.97
C LYS A 66 -19.65 -20.64 -6.66
N GLN A 67 -20.79 -21.04 -7.23
CA GLN A 67 -21.33 -22.40 -7.05
C GLN A 67 -20.45 -23.47 -7.72
N LYS A 68 -19.98 -23.23 -8.95
CA LYS A 68 -19.09 -24.16 -9.67
C LYS A 68 -17.79 -24.37 -8.90
N PHE A 69 -17.19 -23.29 -8.39
CA PHE A 69 -15.99 -23.37 -7.56
C PHE A 69 -16.24 -24.17 -6.28
N ALA A 70 -17.30 -23.86 -5.53
CA ALA A 70 -17.63 -24.56 -4.28
C ALA A 70 -17.83 -26.07 -4.50
N ARG A 71 -18.61 -26.46 -5.52
CA ARG A 71 -18.80 -27.87 -5.89
C ARG A 71 -17.47 -28.54 -6.26
N LYS A 72 -16.65 -27.87 -7.07
CA LYS A 72 -15.35 -28.42 -7.48
C LYS A 72 -14.39 -28.62 -6.32
N MET A 73 -14.38 -27.69 -5.37
CA MET A 73 -13.59 -27.80 -4.15
C MET A 73 -14.08 -28.91 -3.21
N HIS A 74 -15.35 -29.31 -3.29
CA HIS A 74 -15.86 -30.47 -2.54
C HIS A 74 -15.42 -31.80 -3.17
N GLU A 75 -15.50 -31.90 -4.50
CA GLU A 75 -15.11 -33.08 -5.28
C GLU A 75 -13.61 -33.38 -5.21
N VAL A 76 -12.77 -32.36 -5.41
CA VAL A 76 -11.33 -32.56 -5.61
C VAL A 76 -10.61 -32.85 -4.29
N LYS A 77 -10.01 -34.04 -4.20
CA LYS A 77 -9.18 -34.45 -3.05
C LYS A 77 -7.69 -34.10 -3.23
N SER A 78 -7.18 -34.07 -4.45
CA SER A 78 -5.77 -33.75 -4.73
C SER A 78 -5.37 -32.36 -4.24
N ARG A 79 -4.35 -32.31 -3.37
CA ARG A 79 -3.81 -31.07 -2.79
C ARG A 79 -3.25 -30.13 -3.87
N LYS A 80 -2.55 -30.68 -4.88
CA LYS A 80 -2.01 -29.91 -6.01
C LYS A 80 -3.15 -29.25 -6.79
N ARG A 81 -4.16 -30.03 -7.18
CA ARG A 81 -5.29 -29.51 -7.97
C ARG A 81 -6.11 -28.48 -7.19
N ARG A 82 -6.31 -28.67 -5.87
CA ARG A 82 -6.96 -27.66 -5.01
C ARG A 82 -6.19 -26.35 -5.00
N ARG A 83 -4.86 -26.38 -4.96
CA ARG A 83 -4.02 -25.17 -5.00
C ARG A 83 -4.20 -24.40 -6.31
N GLU A 84 -4.20 -25.08 -7.45
CA GLU A 84 -4.45 -24.49 -8.77
C GLU A 84 -5.84 -23.84 -8.85
N LEU A 85 -6.87 -24.54 -8.38
CA LEU A 85 -8.24 -24.01 -8.35
C LEU A 85 -8.35 -22.77 -7.47
N ILE A 86 -7.74 -22.78 -6.28
CA ILE A 86 -7.72 -21.63 -5.39
C ILE A 86 -7.00 -20.44 -6.04
N ALA A 87 -5.88 -20.65 -6.74
CA ALA A 87 -5.15 -19.59 -7.41
C ALA A 87 -5.98 -18.98 -8.57
N SER A 88 -6.64 -19.82 -9.37
CA SER A 88 -7.54 -19.36 -10.43
C SER A 88 -8.72 -18.56 -9.85
N PHE A 89 -9.33 -19.05 -8.78
CA PHE A 89 -10.44 -18.36 -8.11
C PHE A 89 -10.00 -17.05 -7.46
N TYR A 90 -8.81 -17.03 -6.84
CA TYR A 90 -8.20 -15.83 -6.30
C TYR A 90 -8.08 -14.74 -7.36
N GLY A 91 -7.60 -15.09 -8.55
CA GLY A 91 -7.49 -14.20 -9.70
C GLY A 91 -8.81 -13.51 -10.08
N MET A 92 -9.95 -14.18 -9.90
CA MET A 92 -11.26 -13.55 -10.11
C MET A 92 -11.71 -12.74 -8.89
N THR A 93 -11.60 -13.30 -7.68
CA THR A 93 -12.09 -12.64 -6.47
C THR A 93 -11.35 -11.37 -6.11
N LYS A 94 -10.07 -11.23 -6.48
CA LYS A 94 -9.27 -10.03 -6.18
C LYS A 94 -9.71 -8.78 -6.95
N HIS A 95 -10.51 -8.95 -8.01
CA HIS A 95 -11.05 -7.87 -8.83
C HIS A 95 -12.53 -7.58 -8.49
N ALA A 96 -13.02 -8.03 -7.34
CA ALA A 96 -14.39 -7.84 -6.88
C ALA A 96 -14.44 -7.78 -5.34
N ASP A 97 -15.56 -7.33 -4.78
CA ASP A 97 -15.83 -7.26 -3.32
C ASP A 97 -16.11 -8.65 -2.75
N CYS A 98 -15.09 -9.52 -2.79
CA CYS A 98 -15.21 -10.94 -2.53
C CYS A 98 -14.25 -11.44 -1.43
N ASN A 99 -13.62 -10.57 -0.64
CA ASN A 99 -12.67 -10.95 0.43
C ASN A 99 -13.30 -11.95 1.42
N LYS A 100 -14.51 -11.64 1.92
CA LYS A 100 -15.25 -12.53 2.83
C LYS A 100 -15.64 -13.84 2.16
N LEU A 101 -16.03 -13.79 0.88
CA LEU A 101 -16.38 -14.98 0.11
C LEU A 101 -15.17 -15.89 -0.12
N PHE A 102 -14.03 -15.32 -0.48
CA PHE A 102 -12.77 -16.04 -0.69
C PHE A 102 -12.34 -16.74 0.59
N LYS A 103 -12.35 -16.04 1.73
CA LYS A 103 -12.09 -16.62 3.05
C LYS A 103 -13.05 -17.76 3.36
N LYS A 104 -14.36 -17.57 3.15
CA LYS A 104 -15.36 -18.60 3.42
C LYS A 104 -15.18 -19.86 2.58
N LEU A 105 -14.83 -19.73 1.29
CA LEU A 105 -14.74 -20.88 0.39
C LEU A 105 -13.37 -21.57 0.37
N THR A 106 -12.32 -20.90 0.83
CA THR A 106 -10.94 -21.42 0.76
C THR A 106 -10.26 -21.55 2.11
N GLY A 107 -10.78 -20.91 3.16
CA GLY A 107 -10.12 -20.77 4.46
C GLY A 107 -8.94 -19.81 4.45
N LYS A 108 -8.66 -19.12 3.34
CA LYS A 108 -7.51 -18.23 3.17
C LYS A 108 -7.92 -16.78 3.12
N GLU A 109 -7.08 -15.93 3.70
CA GLU A 109 -7.23 -14.49 3.58
C GLU A 109 -6.53 -13.98 2.31
N MET A 110 -6.96 -12.83 1.83
CA MET A 110 -6.21 -12.13 0.78
C MET A 110 -4.98 -11.47 1.41
N GLY A 111 -3.91 -11.33 0.62
CA GLY A 111 -2.67 -10.73 1.10
C GLY A 111 -2.89 -9.32 1.62
N SER A 112 -2.39 -9.05 2.82
CA SER A 112 -2.35 -7.73 3.43
C SER A 112 -1.08 -7.00 3.00
N PHE A 113 -1.03 -5.67 3.18
CA PHE A 113 0.19 -4.90 2.93
C PHE A 113 1.39 -5.42 3.73
N LYS A 114 1.15 -5.90 4.97
CA LYS A 114 2.19 -6.48 5.82
C LYS A 114 2.85 -7.70 5.17
N ASP A 115 2.08 -8.49 4.42
CA ASP A 115 2.57 -9.71 3.75
C ASP A 115 3.40 -9.39 2.50
N LEU A 116 3.34 -8.16 1.99
CA LEU A 116 4.11 -7.76 0.80
C LEU A 116 5.58 -7.51 1.12
N ASN A 117 5.95 -7.37 2.41
CA ASN A 117 7.31 -7.04 2.86
C ASN A 117 7.93 -5.85 2.08
N VAL A 118 7.07 -4.90 1.69
CA VAL A 118 7.47 -3.69 0.98
C VAL A 118 7.73 -2.61 2.02
N ALA A 119 8.98 -2.17 2.10
CA ALA A 119 9.37 -0.98 2.86
C ALA A 119 9.66 0.17 1.88
N TYR A 120 9.39 1.39 2.31
CA TYR A 120 9.82 2.58 1.58
C TYR A 120 11.35 2.58 1.46
N LYS A 121 11.85 2.68 0.22
CA LYS A 121 13.27 2.85 -0.08
C LYS A 121 13.48 4.29 -0.56
N PRO A 122 14.10 5.15 0.25
CA PRO A 122 14.43 6.51 -0.17
C PRO A 122 15.33 6.50 -1.42
N GLU A 123 15.06 7.39 -2.39
CA GLU A 123 15.91 7.54 -3.58
C GLU A 123 17.35 7.95 -3.23
N ASP A 124 17.53 8.64 -2.10
CA ASP A 124 18.83 9.07 -1.58
C ASP A 124 19.64 7.92 -0.94
N GLY A 125 19.06 6.73 -0.82
CA GLY A 125 19.68 5.55 -0.18
C GLY A 125 19.93 5.71 1.33
N LYS A 126 19.47 6.81 1.95
CA LYS A 126 19.78 7.16 3.35
C LYS A 126 18.78 6.55 4.31
N LYS A 127 19.24 6.20 5.51
CA LYS A 127 18.34 5.69 6.57
C LYS A 127 17.31 6.74 6.96
N ARG A 128 16.10 6.27 7.27
CA ARG A 128 15.03 7.08 7.87
C ARG A 128 14.63 6.42 9.19
N PHE A 129 14.72 7.19 10.26
CA PHE A 129 14.40 6.70 11.59
C PHE A 129 12.92 6.96 11.93
N PRO A 130 12.24 6.01 12.60
CA PRO A 130 10.89 6.22 13.13
C PRO A 130 10.91 7.23 14.27
N GLY A 131 9.72 7.69 14.70
CA GLY A 131 9.60 8.63 15.83
C GLY A 131 9.47 10.10 15.42
N VAL A 132 9.01 10.92 16.37
CA VAL A 132 8.80 12.37 16.20
C VAL A 132 10.16 13.07 16.15
N VAL A 133 10.27 14.08 15.28
CA VAL A 133 11.44 14.96 15.26
C VAL A 133 11.33 15.91 16.45
N VAL A 134 12.29 15.86 17.36
CA VAL A 134 12.38 16.74 18.53
C VAL A 134 13.55 17.71 18.40
N SER A 135 13.39 18.89 19.00
CA SER A 135 14.45 19.88 19.04
C SER A 135 15.55 19.43 20.01
N ILE A 136 16.82 19.59 19.63
CA ILE A 136 17.94 19.27 20.52
C ILE A 136 17.89 20.06 21.84
N ARG A 137 17.22 21.22 21.87
CA ARG A 137 16.97 22.02 23.08
C ARG A 137 16.13 21.30 24.11
N GLU A 138 15.17 20.51 23.67
CA GLU A 138 14.26 19.74 24.54
C GLU A 138 14.96 18.52 25.14
N LEU A 139 16.10 18.13 24.58
CA LEU A 139 16.89 16.98 25.02
C LEU A 139 18.02 17.34 26.00
N VAL A 140 18.21 18.64 26.28
CA VAL A 140 19.29 19.11 27.16
C VAL A 140 19.03 18.64 28.59
N ASN A 141 20.06 18.08 29.23
CA ASN A 141 20.02 17.54 30.60
C ASN A 141 19.02 16.38 30.79
N LEU A 142 18.58 15.73 29.71
CA LEU A 142 17.80 14.51 29.78
C LEU A 142 18.69 13.30 29.42
N PRO A 143 18.56 12.17 30.13
CA PRO A 143 19.19 10.93 29.72
C PRO A 143 18.53 10.45 28.43
N ILE A 144 19.35 10.18 27.42
CA ILE A 144 18.91 9.66 26.12
C ILE A 144 19.71 8.42 25.77
N VAL A 145 19.08 7.49 25.05
CA VAL A 145 19.78 6.35 24.46
C VAL A 145 19.90 6.59 22.96
N VAL A 146 21.12 6.74 22.46
CA VAL A 146 21.40 6.88 21.03
C VAL A 146 21.43 5.50 20.39
N LYS A 147 20.61 5.30 19.35
CA LYS A 147 20.40 3.99 18.71
C LYS A 147 21.14 3.85 17.37
N ASP A 148 21.12 4.89 16.54
CA ASP A 148 21.73 4.90 15.21
C ASP A 148 21.78 6.35 14.68
N PHE A 149 22.47 6.59 13.58
CA PHE A 149 22.49 7.89 12.92
C PHE A 149 22.70 7.77 11.41
N GLU A 150 22.43 8.86 10.68
CA GLU A 150 22.67 8.97 9.25
C GLU A 150 23.09 10.39 8.88
N THR A 151 24.09 10.49 8.00
CA THR A 151 24.67 11.76 7.56
C THR A 151 24.21 12.13 6.14
N GLY A 152 24.50 13.36 5.70
CA GLY A 152 24.14 13.78 4.34
C GLY A 152 22.65 14.08 4.15
N ILE A 153 21.82 14.17 5.20
CA ILE A 153 20.39 14.43 5.03
C ILE A 153 20.17 15.87 4.56
N LYS A 154 19.49 16.03 3.42
CA LYS A 154 19.02 17.33 2.95
C LYS A 154 17.75 17.71 3.70
N THR A 155 17.74 18.91 4.31
CA THR A 155 16.59 19.47 5.03
C THR A 155 16.32 20.89 4.56
N GLU A 156 15.15 21.45 4.85
CA GLU A 156 14.84 22.87 4.59
C GLU A 156 15.83 23.84 5.24
N GLN A 157 16.46 23.41 6.33
CA GLN A 157 17.36 24.21 7.15
C GLN A 157 18.84 24.08 6.74
N GLY A 158 19.15 23.28 5.71
CA GLY A 158 20.51 23.08 5.22
C GLY A 158 20.77 21.70 4.62
N GLU A 159 21.86 21.63 3.87
CA GLU A 159 22.41 20.40 3.31
C GLU A 159 23.36 19.72 4.31
N ASP A 160 23.68 18.44 4.07
CA ASP A 160 24.59 17.64 4.89
C ASP A 160 24.27 17.57 6.40
N ARG A 161 22.99 17.53 6.79
CA ARG A 161 22.65 17.36 8.21
C ARG A 161 22.76 15.90 8.63
N CYS A 162 23.07 15.71 9.91
CA CYS A 162 23.02 14.40 10.55
C CYS A 162 21.67 14.23 11.24
N ILE A 163 20.99 13.11 11.00
CA ILE A 163 19.81 12.69 11.76
C ILE A 163 20.23 11.60 12.74
N VAL A 164 19.87 11.77 14.01
CA VAL A 164 20.24 10.85 15.09
C VAL A 164 18.96 10.21 15.63
N ALA A 165 18.93 8.88 15.66
CA ALA A 165 17.87 8.09 16.27
C ALA A 165 18.13 7.93 17.76
N ILE A 166 17.13 8.26 18.58
CA ILE A 166 17.23 8.19 20.02
C ILE A 166 16.01 7.54 20.65
N GLU A 167 16.16 7.11 21.89
CA GLU A 167 15.07 6.71 22.76
C GLU A 167 15.09 7.59 24.01
N VAL A 168 13.94 8.15 24.36
CA VAL A 168 13.76 8.98 25.57
C VAL A 168 12.56 8.44 26.32
N ASN A 169 12.76 7.99 27.56
CA ASN A 169 11.70 7.37 28.38
C ASN A 169 10.96 6.21 27.68
N GLY A 170 11.67 5.38 26.90
CA GLY A 170 11.07 4.28 26.15
C GLY A 170 10.41 4.67 24.81
N GLU A 171 10.35 5.96 24.48
CA GLU A 171 9.77 6.44 23.22
C GLU A 171 10.86 6.71 22.17
N ALA A 172 10.68 6.13 20.97
CA ALA A 172 11.54 6.42 19.82
C ALA A 172 11.34 7.86 19.32
N LYS A 173 12.42 8.63 19.32
CA LYS A 173 12.49 10.02 18.85
C LYS A 173 13.70 10.19 17.94
N LYS A 174 13.78 11.33 17.26
CA LYS A 174 14.95 11.67 16.44
C LYS A 174 15.19 13.17 16.44
N PHE A 175 16.44 13.59 16.27
CA PHE A 175 16.76 15.00 16.10
C PHE A 175 17.77 15.21 14.98
N PHE A 176 17.80 16.42 14.43
CA PHE A 176 18.78 16.82 13.43
C PHE A 176 19.87 17.67 14.07
N THR A 177 21.13 17.33 13.79
CA THR A 177 22.29 18.11 14.20
C THR A 177 23.15 18.45 12.99
N ASN A 178 23.82 19.60 13.06
CA ASN A 178 24.89 19.95 12.13
C ASN A 178 26.22 20.19 12.88
N SER A 179 26.32 19.72 14.12
CA SER A 179 27.55 19.81 14.91
C SER A 179 28.59 18.84 14.36
N GLU A 180 29.72 19.36 13.89
CA GLU A 180 30.87 18.56 13.44
C GLU A 180 31.41 17.68 14.58
N GLU A 181 31.41 18.19 15.81
CA GLU A 181 31.82 17.47 17.01
C GLU A 181 30.94 16.24 17.25
N MET A 182 29.61 16.41 17.21
CA MET A 182 28.68 15.27 17.38
C MET A 182 28.78 14.28 16.21
N LYS A 183 28.95 14.76 14.97
CA LYS A 183 29.15 13.90 13.80
C LYS A 183 30.41 13.04 13.96
N ASN A 184 31.50 13.65 14.43
CA ASN A 184 32.77 12.98 14.64
C ASN A 184 32.66 11.90 15.74
N ILE A 185 32.04 12.22 16.88
CA ILE A 185 31.81 11.25 17.97
C ILE A 185 30.97 10.06 17.47
N LEU A 186 29.85 10.31 16.79
CA LEU A 186 29.00 9.25 16.26
C LEU A 186 29.73 8.36 15.24
N ALA A 187 30.60 8.96 14.41
CA ALA A 187 31.46 8.21 13.49
C ALA A 187 32.47 7.33 14.23
N GLN A 188 33.12 7.83 15.28
CA GLN A 188 34.02 7.03 16.10
C GLN A 188 33.30 5.86 16.76
N VAL A 189 32.12 6.10 17.35
CA VAL A 189 31.30 5.05 17.99
C VAL A 189 30.88 3.98 16.98
N LYS A 190 30.60 4.35 15.73
CA LYS A 190 30.25 3.41 14.66
C LYS A 190 31.36 2.42 14.32
N GLU A 191 32.61 2.85 14.41
CA GLU A 191 33.79 2.00 14.15
C GLU A 191 34.12 1.08 15.35
N MET A 192 33.53 1.34 16.53
CA MET A 192 33.70 0.48 17.70
C MET A 192 32.86 -0.80 17.56
N PRO A 193 33.41 -1.97 17.93
CA PRO A 193 32.61 -3.19 18.08
C PRO A 193 31.51 -2.96 19.12
N ASP A 194 30.24 -3.14 18.72
CA ASP A 194 29.06 -2.95 19.58
C ASP A 194 28.90 -1.53 20.15
N GLY A 195 29.34 -0.50 19.41
CA GLY A 195 29.25 0.90 19.87
C GLY A 195 27.83 1.46 20.01
N PHE A 196 26.82 0.81 19.40
CA PHE A 196 25.42 1.20 19.52
C PHE A 196 24.56 0.02 20.02
N PRO A 197 23.56 0.26 20.87
CA PRO A 197 23.13 1.56 21.40
C PRO A 197 23.94 2.00 22.63
N PHE A 198 24.02 3.33 22.88
CA PHE A 198 24.69 3.87 24.07
C PHE A 198 23.86 4.94 24.78
N GLU A 199 24.02 5.07 26.10
CA GLU A 199 23.38 6.10 26.92
C GLU A 199 24.28 7.33 27.04
N THR A 200 23.71 8.53 26.97
CA THR A 200 24.42 9.81 27.14
C THR A 200 23.45 10.90 27.58
N THR A 201 24.01 12.04 28.01
CA THR A 201 23.23 13.27 28.22
C THR A 201 23.74 14.37 27.30
N ILE A 202 22.84 15.17 26.71
CA ILE A 202 23.22 16.34 25.94
C ILE A 202 23.36 17.55 26.87
N LYS A 203 24.51 18.23 26.84
CA LYS A 203 24.72 19.49 27.56
C LYS A 203 24.95 20.65 26.60
N THR A 204 24.67 21.85 27.10
CA THR A 204 24.97 23.11 26.40
C THR A 204 26.31 23.67 26.90
N GLU A 205 27.21 23.95 25.98
CA GLU A 205 28.44 24.70 26.27
C GLU A 205 28.43 26.06 25.56
N THR A 206 28.92 27.09 26.25
CA THR A 206 29.11 28.41 25.64
C THR A 206 30.36 28.40 24.77
N PHE A 207 30.19 28.66 23.48
CA PHE A 207 31.26 28.86 22.51
C PHE A 207 31.31 30.34 22.10
N GLY A 208 32.50 30.85 21.76
CA GLY A 208 32.80 32.28 21.62
C GLY A 208 31.73 33.12 20.90
N LYS A 209 31.62 34.41 21.29
CA LYS A 209 30.60 35.38 20.85
C LYS A 209 29.15 35.03 21.25
N GLY A 210 28.96 34.46 22.44
CA GLY A 210 27.62 34.26 23.04
C GLY A 210 26.78 33.17 22.37
N ARG A 211 27.40 32.24 21.62
CA ARG A 211 26.69 31.15 20.96
C ARG A 211 26.76 29.88 21.80
N THR A 212 25.69 29.09 21.80
CA THR A 212 25.64 27.81 22.52
C THR A 212 25.85 26.65 21.57
N LYS A 213 26.76 25.73 21.90
CA LYS A 213 26.89 24.43 21.23
C LYS A 213 26.30 23.31 22.09
N TYR A 214 25.91 22.22 21.45
CA TYR A 214 25.39 21.02 22.11
C TYR A 214 26.44 19.90 21.99
N VAL A 215 26.72 19.24 23.10
CA VAL A 215 27.74 18.18 23.19
C VAL A 215 27.16 16.96 23.90
N PHE A 216 27.61 15.77 23.49
CA PHE A 216 27.38 14.53 24.24
C PHE A 216 28.30 14.50 25.46
N THR A 217 27.76 14.08 26.60
CA THR A 217 28.49 13.93 27.87
C THR A 217 28.15 12.62 28.56
#